data_AF-A0A915U8Q1-F1
#
_entry.id   AF-A0A915U8Q1-F1
#
_cell.length_a   1.000
_cell.length_b   1.000
_cell.length_c   1.000
_cell.angle_alpha   90.00
_cell.angle_beta   90.00
_cell.angle_gamma   90.00
#
_symmetry.space_group_name_H-M   'P 1'
#
loop_
_entity.id
_entity.type
_entity.pdbx_description
1 polymer ?
#
loop_
_entity_poly.entity_id
_entity_poly.type
_entity_poly.pdbx_seq_one_letter_code
_entity_poly.pdbx_strand_id
1 'polypeptide(L)' 'MAHDAVLRNLEVLGEAAKNVPADVRSLDGEIPWRRITGLRDVLAHGYFGIDDDIVWSVVAEEVPCLLPRLVALRSRL' A
#
# COMPACT_ATOMS: atom_id res chain seq x y z
N MET A 1 5.92 -19.69 0.53
CA MET A 1 7.14 -19.35 1.32
C MET A 1 7.05 -17.88 1.76
N ALA A 2 8.00 -17.34 2.53
CA ALA A 2 7.89 -15.98 3.11
C ALA A 2 7.64 -14.87 2.07
N HIS A 3 8.21 -15.02 0.87
CA HIS A 3 7.99 -14.10 -0.25
C HIS A 3 6.51 -13.96 -0.63
N ASP A 4 5.80 -15.06 -0.88
CA ASP A 4 4.38 -15.05 -1.23
C ASP A 4 3.51 -14.38 -0.15
N ALA A 5 3.90 -14.55 1.12
CA ALA A 5 3.22 -13.91 2.24
C ALA A 5 3.43 -12.38 2.25
N VAL A 6 4.62 -11.90 1.89
CA VAL A 6 4.91 -10.48 1.73
C VAL A 6 4.07 -9.88 0.60
N LEU A 7 4.07 -10.52 -0.57
CA LEU A 7 3.26 -10.07 -1.71
C LEU A 7 1.77 -10.02 -1.34
N ARG A 8 1.27 -11.07 -0.68
CA ARG A 8 -0.13 -11.12 -0.23
C ARG A 8 -0.46 -10.00 0.76
N ASN A 9 0.44 -9.67 1.67
CA ASN A 9 0.24 -8.56 2.60
C ASN A 9 0.19 -7.20 1.89
N LEU A 10 1.02 -7.00 0.86
CA LEU A 10 0.99 -5.79 0.03
C LEU A 10 -0.32 -5.68 -0.78
N GLU A 11 -0.84 -6.80 -1.30
CA GLU A 11 -2.16 -6.83 -1.94
C GLU A 11 -3.27 -6.43 -0.97
N VAL A 12 -3.26 -6.99 0.24
CA VAL A 12 -4.25 -6.68 1.29
C VAL A 12 -4.18 -5.20 1.68
N LEU A 13 -2.97 -4.64 1.82
CA LEU A 13 -2.77 -3.22 2.07
C LEU A 13 -3.38 -2.35 0.95
N GLY A 14 -3.14 -2.71 -0.31
CA GLY A 14 -3.68 -1.98 -1.45
C GLY A 14 -5.20 -2.09 -1.58
N GLU A 15 -5.77 -3.26 -1.29
CA GLU A 15 -7.23 -3.44 -1.26
C GLU A 15 -7.87 -2.66 -0.11
N ALA A 16 -7.26 -2.64 1.07
CA ALA A 16 -7.72 -1.82 2.19
C ALA A 16 -7.69 -0.33 1.83
N ALA A 17 -6.61 0.15 1.21
CA ALA A 17 -6.49 1.53 0.74
C ALA A 17 -7.56 1.92 -0.29
N LYS A 18 -7.98 0.99 -1.16
CA LYS A 18 -9.05 1.20 -2.14
C LYS A 18 -10.42 1.40 -1.50
N ASN A 19 -10.65 0.74 -0.37
CA ASN A 19 -11.92 0.80 0.38
C ASN A 19 -12.00 2.01 1.32
N VAL A 20 -10.93 2.80 1.48
CA VAL A 20 -11.01 4.07 2.22
C VAL A 20 -11.89 5.07 1.45
N PRO A 21 -12.93 5.65 2.08
CA PRO A 21 -13.80 6.63 1.45
C PRO A 21 -13.03 7.82 0.83
N ALA A 22 -13.55 8.38 -0.26
CA ALA A 22 -12.86 9.43 -1.01
C ALA A 22 -12.70 10.74 -0.21
N ASP A 23 -13.71 11.08 0.59
CA ASP A 23 -13.69 12.19 1.55
C ASP A 23 -12.59 11.99 2.60
N VAL A 24 -12.45 10.80 3.17
CA VAL A 24 -11.36 10.48 4.12
C VAL A 24 -9.99 10.58 3.46
N ARG A 25 -9.83 10.04 2.23
CA ARG A 25 -8.57 10.14 1.48
C ARG A 25 -8.19 11.59 1.17
N SER A 26 -9.17 12.47 0.99
CA SER A 26 -8.94 13.89 0.70
C SER A 26 -8.42 14.70 1.90
N LEU A 27 -8.54 14.17 3.13
CA LEU A 27 -8.07 14.83 4.36
C LEU A 27 -6.54 14.78 4.52
N ASP A 28 -5.86 13.91 3.78
CA ASP A 28 -4.40 13.82 3.77
C ASP A 28 -3.89 13.55 2.36
N GLY A 29 -3.46 14.62 1.67
CA GLY A 29 -2.93 14.56 0.32
C GLY A 29 -1.51 14.01 0.24
N GLU A 30 -0.85 13.77 1.38
CA GLU A 30 0.51 13.28 1.38
C GLU A 30 0.59 11.75 1.48
N ILE A 31 -0.48 11.07 1.91
CA ILE A 31 -0.60 9.61 1.77
C ILE A 31 -0.77 9.27 0.27
N PRO A 32 0.10 8.46 -0.33
CA PRO A 32 0.09 8.21 -1.77
C PRO A 32 -0.96 7.15 -2.18
N TRP A 33 -2.24 7.38 -1.86
CA TRP A 33 -3.35 6.45 -2.05
C TRP A 33 -3.35 5.76 -3.42
N ARG A 34 -3.17 6.53 -4.50
CA ARG A 34 -3.16 6.00 -5.88
C ARG A 34 -2.01 5.04 -6.13
N ARG A 35 -0.83 5.28 -5.53
CA ARG A 35 0.32 4.36 -5.64
C ARG A 35 0.06 3.08 -4.86
N ILE A 36 -0.53 3.18 -3.67
CA ILE A 36 -0.85 2.03 -2.81
C ILE A 36 -1.89 1.12 -3.49
N THR A 37 -2.97 1.70 -4.05
CA THR A 37 -3.96 0.92 -4.80
C THR A 37 -3.39 0.35 -6.09
N GLY A 38 -2.55 1.12 -6.79
CA GLY A 38 -1.90 0.69 -8.03
C GLY A 38 -0.92 -0.48 -7.82
N LEU A 39 -0.19 -0.50 -6.69
CA LEU A 39 0.68 -1.62 -6.32
C LEU A 39 -0.11 -2.94 -6.26
N ARG A 40 -1.29 -2.94 -5.63
CA ARG A 40 -2.16 -4.12 -5.59
C ARG A 40 -2.57 -4.57 -6.99
N ASP A 41 -2.85 -3.65 -7.90
CA ASP A 41 -3.22 -4.01 -9.27
C ASP A 41 -2.04 -4.61 -10.03
N VAL A 42 -0.82 -4.12 -9.82
CA VAL A 42 0.40 -4.72 -10.39
C VAL A 42 0.61 -6.13 -9.84
N LEU A 43 0.54 -6.31 -8.51
CA LEU A 43 0.75 -7.61 -7.87
C LEU A 43 -0.30 -8.65 -8.29
N ALA A 44 -1.57 -8.26 -8.36
CA ALA A 44 -2.66 -9.14 -8.77
C ALA A 44 -2.58 -9.61 -10.24
N HIS A 45 -1.88 -8.85 -11.10
CA HIS A 45 -1.70 -9.17 -12.52
C HIS A 45 -0.25 -9.56 -12.86
N GLY A 46 0.62 -9.75 -11.86
CA GLY A 46 2.05 -9.99 -11.98
C GLY A 46 2.47 -11.35 -12.56
N TYR A 47 1.67 -11.92 -13.47
CA TYR A 47 1.92 -13.18 -14.16
C TYR A 47 3.25 -13.20 -14.97
N PHE A 48 3.84 -12.03 -15.25
CA PHE A 48 5.06 -11.88 -16.05
C PHE A 48 6.33 -11.55 -15.26
N GLY A 49 6.30 -11.74 -13.94
CA GLY A 49 7.46 -11.54 -13.07
C GLY A 49 7.31 -10.29 -12.22
N ILE A 50 7.52 -10.47 -10.92
CA ILE A 50 7.61 -9.40 -9.94
C ILE A 50 9.10 -9.17 -9.69
N ASP A 51 9.52 -7.91 -9.65
CA ASP A 51 10.88 -7.55 -9.30
C ASP A 51 11.02 -7.51 -7.77
N ASP A 52 11.77 -8.47 -7.23
CA ASP A 52 11.93 -8.64 -5.79
C ASP A 52 12.67 -7.46 -5.13
N ASP A 53 13.58 -6.80 -5.85
CA ASP A 53 14.29 -5.62 -5.32
C ASP A 53 13.32 -4.43 -5.17
N ILE A 54 12.39 -4.28 -6.12
CA ILE A 54 11.31 -3.30 -6.02
C ILE A 54 10.37 -3.65 -4.86
N VAL A 55 9.97 -4.90 -4.71
CA VAL A 55 9.13 -5.33 -3.58
C VAL A 55 9.81 -5.02 -2.25
N TRP A 56 11.10 -5.30 -2.14
CA TRP A 56 11.82 -5.12 -0.90
C TRP A 56 12.07 -3.65 -0.55
N SER A 57 12.33 -2.79 -1.53
CA SER A 57 12.36 -1.34 -1.31
C SER A 57 11.03 -0.79 -0.82
N VAL A 58 9.90 -1.25 -1.38
CA VAL A 58 8.56 -0.85 -0.92
C VAL A 58 8.35 -1.24 0.55
N VAL A 59 8.70 -2.47 0.93
CA VAL A 59 8.52 -2.95 2.31
C VAL A 59 9.45 -2.23 3.29
N ALA A 60 10.70 -1.98 2.91
CA ALA A 60 11.71 -1.40 3.79
C ALA A 60 11.60 0.13 3.92
N GLU A 61 11.17 0.83 2.88
CA GLU A 61 11.27 2.29 2.79
C GLU A 61 9.89 2.97 2.78
N GLU A 62 8.95 2.47 1.98
CA GLU A 62 7.67 3.14 1.75
C GLU A 62 6.61 2.76 2.79
N VAL A 63 6.45 1.45 3.08
CA VAL A 63 5.43 0.95 4.03
C VAL A 63 5.61 1.52 5.45
N PRO A 64 6.82 1.61 6.04
CA PRO A 64 7.00 2.14 7.39
C PRO A 64 6.57 3.61 7.51
N CYS A 65 6.66 4.38 6.42
CA CYS A 65 6.25 5.78 6.37
C CYS A 65 4.72 5.96 6.46
N LEU A 66 3.93 4.93 6.18
CA LEU A 66 2.46 5.01 6.17
C LEU A 66 1.87 5.04 7.59
N LEU A 67 2.38 4.24 8.52
CA LEU A 67 1.81 4.10 9.86
C LEU A 67 1.65 5.44 10.62
N PRO A 68 2.68 6.30 10.77
CA PRO A 68 2.52 7.56 11.49
C PRO A 68 1.47 8.47 10.84
N ARG A 69 1.32 8.41 9.52
CA ARG A 69 0.35 9.23 8.79
C ARG A 69 -1.06 8.70 8.90
N LEU A 70 -1.24 7.38 8.83
CA LEU A 70 -2.53 6.75 9.08
C LEU A 70 -3.02 7.01 10.51
N VAL A 71 -2.12 7.01 11.49
CA VAL A 71 -2.44 7.38 12.88
C VAL A 71 -2.85 8.86 12.97
N ALA A 72 -2.11 9.76 12.33
CA ALA A 72 -2.45 11.18 12.29
C ALA A 72 -3.81 11.43 11.60
N LEU A 73 -4.06 10.81 10.45
CA LEU A 73 -5.33 10.88 9.74
C LEU A 73 -6.48 10.37 10.61
N ARG A 74 -6.32 9.20 11.26
CA ARG A 74 -7.32 8.64 12.16
C ARG A 74 -7.66 9.57 13.33
N SER A 75 -6.71 10.36 13.83
CA SER A 75 -6.97 11.32 14.91
C SER A 75 -7.79 12.55 14.49
N ARG A 76 -7.96 12.76 13.17
CA ARG A 76 -8.76 13.86 12.59
C ARG A 76 -10.16 13.43 12.18
N LEU A 77 -10.45 12.12 12.26
CA LEU A 77 -11.77 11.51 12.03
C LEU A 77 -12.51 11.40 13.37
#